data_AF-A0A810Q094-F1
#
_entry.id   AF-A0A810Q094-F1
#
_cell.length_a   1.000
_cell.length_b   1.000
_cell.length_c   1.000
_cell.angle_alpha   90.00
_cell.angle_beta   90.00
_cell.angle_gamma   90.00
#
_symmetry.space_group_name_H-M   'P 1'
#
loop_
_entity.id
_entity.type
_entity.pdbx_description
1 polymer ?
#
loop_
_entity_poly.entity_id
_entity_poly.type
_entity_poly.pdbx_seq_one_letter_code
_entity_poly.pdbx_strand_id
1 'polypeptide(L)'
;MEQDMIRRLRDRDEAGMADLLLHFGPLMRYIIAPILPNPQDREDCLSEVTLRIWEKIDQFDPRRGSWNAWLTAITRNTALNHRRAAQATAVQRFFPKTPRPRPSPRKRRCCKKNGRRPCKPL
;
A
#
# COMPACT_ATOMS: atom_id res chain seq x y z
N MET A 1 31.78 -2.09 -1.43
CA MET A 1 30.71 -2.88 -2.09
C MET A 1 29.35 -2.56 -1.51
N GLU A 2 28.93 -3.13 -0.37
CA GLU A 2 27.57 -2.87 0.19
C GLU A 2 27.36 -1.39 0.54
N GLN A 3 28.30 -0.76 1.25
CA GLN A 3 28.17 0.65 1.62
C GLN A 3 28.18 1.61 0.41
N ASP A 4 28.96 1.29 -0.63
CA ASP A 4 28.99 2.09 -1.87
C ASP A 4 27.66 2.00 -2.61
N MET A 5 27.06 0.81 -2.67
CA MET A 5 25.74 0.62 -3.26
C MET A 5 24.66 1.38 -2.46
N ILE A 6 24.68 1.30 -1.13
CA ILE A 6 23.74 2.05 -0.27
C ILE A 6 23.92 3.56 -0.48
N ARG A 7 25.16 4.03 -0.60
CA ARG A 7 25.45 5.45 -0.88
C ARG A 7 24.86 5.88 -2.23
N ARG A 8 25.13 5.12 -3.31
CA ARG A 8 24.55 5.38 -4.64
C ARG A 8 23.02 5.42 -4.62
N LEU A 9 22.39 4.49 -3.90
CA LEU A 9 20.94 4.45 -3.75
C LEU A 9 20.39 5.70 -3.04
N ARG A 10 21.10 6.21 -2.03
CA ARG A 10 20.75 7.48 -1.36
C ARG A 10 20.98 8.70 -2.24
N ASP A 11 22.04 8.68 -3.04
CA ASP A 11 22.36 9.73 -4.02
C ASP A 11 21.40 9.70 -5.24
N ARG A 12 20.40 8.79 -5.24
CA ARG A 12 19.43 8.59 -6.32
C ARG A 12 20.10 8.27 -7.66
N ASP A 13 21.22 7.56 -7.60
CA ASP A 13 21.93 7.01 -8.76
C ASP A 13 21.27 5.69 -9.20
N GLU A 14 20.82 5.64 -10.45
CA GLU A 14 20.21 4.45 -11.07
C GLU A 14 21.17 3.25 -11.10
N ALA A 15 22.49 3.48 -11.16
CA ALA A 15 23.48 2.42 -11.11
C ALA A 15 23.40 1.64 -9.77
N GLY A 16 23.06 2.32 -8.67
CA GLY A 16 22.86 1.67 -7.38
C GLY A 16 21.69 0.68 -7.38
N MET A 17 20.64 0.95 -8.16
CA MET A 17 19.51 0.03 -8.32
C MET A 17 19.86 -1.17 -9.20
N ALA A 18 20.68 -0.96 -10.24
CA ALA A 18 21.18 -2.06 -11.06
C ALA A 18 22.04 -3.03 -10.24
N ASP A 19 22.97 -2.50 -9.43
CA ASP A 19 23.81 -3.29 -8.53
C ASP A 19 22.97 -4.06 -7.50
N LEU A 20 21.92 -3.41 -6.95
CA LEU A 20 20.99 -4.04 -6.02
C LEU A 20 20.27 -5.23 -6.65
N LEU A 21 19.75 -5.07 -7.86
CA LEU A 21 19.07 -6.14 -8.57
C LEU A 21 20.03 -7.28 -8.95
N LEU A 22 21.26 -6.95 -9.33
CA LEU A 22 22.28 -7.94 -9.67
C LEU A 22 22.65 -8.81 -8.46
N HIS A 23 22.87 -8.19 -7.30
CA HIS A 23 23.35 -8.89 -6.11
C HIS A 23 22.22 -9.46 -5.23
N PHE A 24 21.13 -8.73 -5.05
CA PHE A 24 20.03 -9.09 -4.15
C PHE A 24 18.76 -9.56 -4.87
N GLY A 25 18.69 -9.45 -6.20
CA GLY A 25 17.61 -10.00 -7.01
C GLY A 25 17.30 -11.48 -6.71
N PRO A 26 18.30 -12.37 -6.71
CA PRO A 26 18.09 -13.79 -6.37
C PRO A 26 17.50 -14.00 -4.97
N LEU A 27 17.97 -13.23 -3.97
CA LEU A 27 17.46 -13.28 -2.60
C LEU A 27 15.99 -12.85 -2.55
N MET A 28 15.65 -11.74 -3.21
CA MET A 28 14.28 -11.24 -3.23
C MET A 28 13.33 -12.24 -3.90
N ARG A 29 13.75 -12.82 -5.03
CA ARG A 29 12.99 -13.87 -5.74
C ARG A 29 12.79 -15.12 -4.87
N TYR A 30 13.82 -15.54 -4.14
CA TYR A 30 13.72 -16.66 -3.20
C TYR A 30 12.68 -16.42 -2.10
N ILE A 31 12.60 -15.19 -1.56
CA ILE A 31 11.62 -14.82 -0.53
C ILE A 31 10.20 -14.75 -1.10
N ILE A 32 10.04 -14.24 -2.33
CA ILE A 32 8.73 -14.05 -2.97
C ILE A 32 8.12 -15.38 -3.42
N ALA A 33 8.94 -16.31 -3.91
CA ALA A 33 8.51 -17.59 -4.48
C ALA A 33 7.53 -18.41 -3.61
N PRO A 34 7.75 -18.61 -2.29
CA PRO A 34 6.81 -19.34 -1.44
C PRO A 34 5.53 -18.56 -1.08
N ILE A 35 5.49 -17.23 -1.32
CA ILE A 35 4.35 -16.37 -0.95
C ILE A 35 3.36 -16.24 -2.10
N LEU A 36 3.87 -16.13 -3.34
CA LEU A 36 3.09 -15.94 -4.54
C LEU A 36 3.26 -17.16 -5.47
N PRO A 37 2.19 -17.92 -5.77
CA PRO A 37 2.29 -19.10 -6.63
C PRO A 37 2.40 -18.75 -8.13
N ASN A 38 1.79 -17.65 -8.56
CA ASN A 38 1.78 -17.22 -9.96
C ASN A 38 3.12 -16.54 -10.33
N PRO A 39 3.84 -16.99 -11.38
CA PRO A 39 5.07 -16.35 -11.85
C PRO A 39 4.92 -14.87 -12.20
N GLN A 40 3.79 -14.46 -12.80
CA GLN A 40 3.57 -13.06 -13.17
C GLN A 40 3.53 -12.17 -11.92
N ASP A 41 2.76 -12.57 -10.90
CA ASP A 41 2.67 -11.84 -9.64
C ASP A 41 4.04 -11.73 -8.93
N ARG A 42 4.96 -12.68 -9.17
CA ARG A 42 6.31 -12.63 -8.60
C ARG A 42 7.15 -11.52 -9.21
N GLU A 43 7.12 -11.36 -10.53
CA GLU A 43 7.84 -10.28 -11.22
C GLU A 43 7.24 -8.91 -10.87
N ASP A 44 5.91 -8.82 -10.81
CA ASP A 44 5.21 -7.60 -10.41
C ASP A 44 5.56 -7.22 -8.96
N CYS A 45 5.56 -8.21 -8.05
CA CYS A 45 5.97 -8.02 -6.67
C CYS A 45 7.45 -7.63 -6.55
N LEU A 46 8.35 -8.21 -7.36
CA LEU A 46 9.77 -7.84 -7.35
C LEU A 46 9.94 -6.36 -7.75
N SER A 47 9.21 -5.93 -8.77
CA SER A 47 9.19 -4.54 -9.23
C SER A 47 8.64 -3.58 -8.16
N GLU A 48 7.62 -4.00 -7.41
CA GLU A 48 7.15 -3.17 -6.30
C GLU A 48 8.17 -3.13 -5.14
N VAL A 49 8.87 -4.23 -4.87
CA VAL A 49 9.93 -4.27 -3.85
C VAL A 49 11.06 -3.30 -4.18
N THR A 50 11.53 -3.27 -5.43
CA THR A 50 12.59 -2.34 -5.85
C THR A 50 12.17 -0.88 -5.69
N LEU A 51 10.93 -0.53 -6.06
CA LEU A 51 10.38 0.81 -5.83
C LEU A 51 10.31 1.16 -4.33
N ARG A 52 9.86 0.22 -3.49
CA ARG A 52 9.79 0.43 -2.04
C ARG A 52 11.17 0.63 -1.42
N ILE A 53 12.18 -0.06 -1.92
CA ILE A 53 13.57 0.12 -1.47
C ILE A 53 14.05 1.52 -1.86
N TRP A 54 13.82 1.93 -3.10
CA TRP A 54 14.16 3.27 -3.59
C TRP A 54 13.52 4.35 -2.72
N GLU A 55 12.23 4.25 -2.39
CA GLU A 55 11.53 5.23 -1.55
C GLU A 55 12.04 5.26 -0.10
N LYS A 56 12.47 4.11 0.43
CA LYS A 56 12.78 3.95 1.86
C LYS A 56 14.27 3.94 2.18
N ILE A 57 15.15 4.03 1.19
CA ILE A 57 16.60 3.97 1.41
C ILE A 57 17.09 5.01 2.43
N ASP A 58 16.47 6.18 2.46
CA ASP A 58 16.80 7.26 3.40
C ASP A 58 16.47 6.90 4.86
N GLN A 59 15.58 5.92 5.06
CA GLN A 59 15.18 5.42 6.38
C GLN A 59 16.03 4.23 6.84
N PHE A 60 16.89 3.69 5.99
CA PHE A 60 17.78 2.60 6.38
C PHE A 60 18.83 3.13 7.36
N ASP A 61 18.92 2.51 8.54
CA ASP A 61 19.92 2.80 9.55
C ASP A 61 20.70 1.51 9.87
N PRO A 62 22.01 1.44 9.57
CA PRO A 62 22.83 0.27 9.84
C PRO A 62 22.95 -0.07 11.34
N ARG A 63 22.63 0.87 12.24
CA ARG A 63 22.60 0.61 13.70
C ARG A 63 21.39 -0.19 14.14
N ARG A 64 20.30 -0.17 13.35
CA ARG A 64 19.04 -0.86 13.70
C ARG A 64 18.99 -2.30 13.18
N GLY A 65 19.89 -2.68 12.28
CA GLY A 65 19.97 -4.03 11.72
C GLY A 65 20.84 -4.09 10.47
N SER A 66 21.12 -5.32 10.01
CA SER A 66 21.87 -5.54 8.78
C SER A 66 21.05 -5.18 7.55
N TRP A 67 21.75 -4.80 6.48
CA TRP A 67 21.17 -4.51 5.17
C TRP A 67 20.30 -5.66 4.66
N ASN A 68 20.80 -6.90 4.77
CA ASN A 68 20.07 -8.11 4.38
C ASN A 68 18.77 -8.30 5.17
N ALA A 69 18.78 -8.05 6.48
CA ALA A 69 17.58 -8.16 7.30
C ALA A 69 16.53 -7.11 6.91
N TRP A 70 16.97 -5.88 6.64
CA TRP A 70 16.10 -4.80 6.18
C TRP A 70 15.48 -5.10 4.81
N LEU A 71 16.29 -5.56 3.85
CA LEU A 71 15.82 -6.01 2.53
C LEU A 71 14.81 -7.16 2.63
N THR A 72 15.12 -8.15 3.47
CA THR A 72 14.23 -9.31 3.71
C THR A 72 12.89 -8.85 4.27
N ALA A 73 12.90 -7.92 5.24
CA ALA A 73 11.70 -7.38 5.85
C ALA A 73 10.85 -6.62 4.82
N ILE A 74 11.45 -5.76 4.00
CA ILE A 74 10.73 -5.06 2.93
C ILE A 74 10.12 -6.05 1.94
N THR A 75 10.94 -6.98 1.42
CA THR A 75 10.53 -7.97 0.43
C THR A 75 9.34 -8.79 0.92
N ARG A 76 9.46 -9.36 2.13
CA ARG A 76 8.41 -10.19 2.73
C ARG A 76 7.13 -9.39 2.98
N ASN A 77 7.24 -8.17 3.48
CA ASN A 77 6.08 -7.31 3.73
C ASN A 77 5.35 -6.95 2.44
N THR A 78 6.09 -6.62 1.38
CA THR A 78 5.50 -6.33 0.06
C THR A 78 4.81 -7.56 -0.52
N ALA A 79 5.44 -8.74 -0.50
CA ALA A 79 4.83 -9.98 -0.99
C ALA A 79 3.55 -10.35 -0.25
N LEU A 80 3.53 -10.20 1.08
CA LEU A 80 2.33 -10.43 1.89
C LEU A 80 1.21 -9.43 1.57
N ASN A 81 1.56 -8.15 1.35
CA ASN A 81 0.60 -7.14 0.96
C ASN A 81 0.04 -7.39 -0.45
N HIS A 82 0.90 -7.78 -1.40
CA HIS A 82 0.51 -8.15 -2.76
C HIS A 82 -0.50 -9.31 -2.74
N ARG A 83 -0.19 -10.36 -1.96
CA ARG A 83 -1.11 -11.50 -1.77
C ARG A 83 -2.46 -11.08 -1.18
N ARG A 84 -2.46 -10.17 -0.20
CA ARG A 84 -3.70 -9.62 0.40
C ARG A 84 -4.51 -8.80 -0.59
N ALA A 85 -3.85 -7.98 -1.42
CA ALA A 85 -4.51 -7.17 -2.44
C ALA A 85 -5.14 -8.04 -3.55
N ALA A 86 -4.47 -9.10 -3.97
CA ALA A 86 -5.01 -10.08 -4.91
C ALA A 86 -6.28 -10.75 -4.36
N GLN A 87 -6.28 -11.13 -3.08
CA GLN A 87 -7.46 -11.72 -2.41
C GLN A 87 -8.61 -10.71 -2.29
N ALA A 88 -8.33 -9.46 -1.92
CA ALA A 88 -9.34 -8.40 -1.82
C ALA A 88 -9.97 -8.07 -3.20
N THR A 89 -9.18 -8.18 -4.27
CA THR A 89 -9.65 -7.98 -5.65
C THR A 89 -10.51 -9.14 -6.12
N ALA A 90 -10.16 -10.39 -5.78
CA ALA A 90 -10.99 -11.56 -6.06
C ALA A 90 -12.38 -11.45 -5.40
N VAL A 91 -12.44 -10.96 -4.16
CA VAL A 91 -13.72 -10.68 -3.46
C VAL A 91 -14.50 -9.54 -4.14
N GLN A 92 -13.83 -8.48 -4.59
CA GLN A 92 -14.48 -7.39 -5.34
C GLN A 92 -15.00 -7.82 -6.71
N ARG A 93 -14.37 -8.78 -7.37
CA ARG A 93 -14.83 -9.28 -8.67
C ARG A 93 -16.15 -10.05 -8.57
N PHE A 94 -16.44 -10.62 -7.40
CA PHE A 94 -17.72 -11.26 -7.09
C PHE A 94 -18.78 -10.29 -6.54
N PHE A 95 -18.39 -9.19 -5.92
CA PHE A 95 -19.30 -8.14 -5.46
C PHE A 95 -18.99 -6.82 -6.19
N PRO A 96 -19.63 -6.52 -7.34
CA PRO A 96 -19.51 -5.20 -7.93
C PRO A 96 -19.90 -4.18 -6.87
N LYS A 97 -18.97 -3.28 -6.53
CA LYS A 97 -19.24 -2.17 -5.62
C LYS A 97 -20.36 -1.35 -6.27
N THR A 98 -21.58 -1.49 -5.77
CA THR A 98 -22.64 -0.55 -6.09
C THR A 98 -22.15 0.84 -5.65
N PRO A 99 -22.14 1.85 -6.55
CA PRO A 99 -21.75 3.19 -6.16
C PRO A 99 -22.69 3.64 -5.05
N ARG A 100 -22.11 4.08 -3.92
CA ARG A 100 -22.88 4.55 -2.76
C ARG A 100 -23.86 5.62 -3.22
N PRO A 101 -25.16 5.55 -2.87
CA PRO A 101 -26.08 6.64 -3.15
C PRO A 101 -25.59 7.89 -2.41
N ARG A 102 -25.46 9.00 -3.14
CA ARG A 102 -25.09 10.31 -2.58
C ARG A 102 -26.04 10.63 -1.41
N PRO A 103 -25.55 11.10 -0.26
CA PRO A 103 -26.44 11.54 0.80
C PRO A 103 -27.29 12.71 0.30
N SER A 104 -28.62 12.54 0.31
CA SER A 104 -29.58 13.56 -0.08
C SER A 104 -29.42 14.81 0.81
N PRO A 105 -29.61 16.03 0.27
CA PRO A 105 -29.47 17.24 1.05
C PRO A 105 -30.51 17.31 2.17
N ARG A 106 -29.98 17.31 3.39
CA ARG A 106 -30.59 17.60 4.70
C ARG A 106 -31.86 18.45 4.60
N LYS A 107 -33.04 17.84 4.74
CA LYS A 107 -34.30 18.59 4.89
C LYS A 107 -34.23 19.44 6.16
N ARG A 108 -34.32 20.77 6.01
CA ARG A 108 -34.55 21.71 7.10
C ARG A 108 -35.82 21.30 7.85
N ARG A 109 -35.65 21.04 9.14
CA ARG A 109 -36.73 20.75 10.10
C ARG A 109 -37.55 22.04 10.25
N CYS A 110 -38.74 22.12 9.64
CA CYS A 110 -39.71 23.16 9.97
C CYS A 110 -40.32 22.86 11.35
N CYS A 111 -40.06 23.71 12.34
CA CYS A 111 -40.81 23.73 13.59
C CYS A 111 -42.22 24.27 13.31
N LYS A 112 -43.24 23.42 13.34
CA LYS A 112 -44.62 23.84 13.63
C LYS A 112 -44.97 23.38 15.04
N LYS A 113 -44.95 24.30 16.01
CA LYS A 113 -45.65 24.11 17.29
C LYS A 113 -47.12 24.47 17.07
N ASN A 114 -47.99 23.51 17.36
CA ASN A 114 -49.44 23.68 17.31
C ASN A 114 -49.94 24.54 18.49
N GLY A 115 -50.86 25.46 18.16
CA GLY A 115 -52.12 25.66 18.88
C GLY A 115 -52.13 26.57 20.10
N ARG A 116 -52.83 27.71 19.98
CA ARG A 116 -53.90 28.11 20.93
C ARG A 116 -54.74 29.30 20.42
N ARG A 117 -55.99 28.94 20.11
CA ARG A 117 -57.28 29.69 20.22
C ARG A 117 -57.62 30.80 19.19
N PRO A 118 -58.84 30.73 18.59
CA PRO A 118 -59.45 31.87 17.92
C PRO A 118 -60.19 32.76 18.94
N CYS A 119 -60.04 34.08 18.79
CA CYS A 119 -60.85 35.09 19.49
C CYS A 119 -62.26 35.16 18.89
N LYS A 120 -63.31 35.20 19.73
CA LYS A 120 -64.53 36.03 19.50
C LYS A 120 -65.23 36.37 20.83
N PRO A 121 -65.99 37.49 20.87
CA PRO A 121 -66.38 38.18 22.10
C PRO A 121 -67.84 37.91 22.52
N LEU A 122 -68.11 38.08 23.82
CA LEU A 122 -69.29 38.70 24.42
C LEU A 122 -69.02 38.91 25.92
#